data_AF-A0A2A9H1P9-F1
#
_entry.id   AF-A0A2A9H1P9-F1
#
_cell.length_a   1.000
_cell.length_b   1.000
_cell.length_c   1.000
_cell.angle_alpha   90.00
_cell.angle_beta   90.00
_cell.angle_gamma   90.00
#
_symmetry.space_group_name_H-M   'P 1'
#
loop_
_entity.id
_entity.type
_entity.pdbx_description
1 polymer ?
#
loop_
_entity_poly.entity_id
_entity_poly.type
_entity_poly.pdbx_seq_one_letter_code
_entity_poly.pdbx_strand_id
1 'polypeptide(L)'
;MTTAVASAGLERLYPLGELSKMGYGSRRTNLNRINSGEIPAVRVGNTYKIRESDLPRLAEPAGAAATPEPETAVDVDALAALAAKVVSSWPRLSEERRAELGRLLATT
;
A
#
# COMPACT_ATOMS: atom_id res chain seq x y z
N MET A 1 23.78 -22.16 27.69
CA MET A 1 22.64 -21.67 26.89
C MET A 1 21.52 -21.33 27.86
N THR A 2 21.39 -20.05 28.21
CA THR A 2 20.46 -19.59 29.24
C THR A 2 19.22 -19.05 28.55
N THR A 3 18.13 -19.80 28.60
CA THR A 3 16.82 -19.38 28.10
C THR A 3 16.28 -18.32 29.06
N ALA A 4 16.25 -17.06 28.64
CA ALA A 4 15.60 -16.00 29.40
C ALA A 4 14.09 -16.27 29.42
N VAL A 5 13.59 -16.69 30.59
CA VAL A 5 12.16 -16.79 30.87
C VAL A 5 11.62 -15.37 30.82
N ALA A 6 10.90 -15.04 29.75
CA ALA A 6 10.21 -13.76 29.58
C ALA A 6 9.21 -13.60 30.73
N SER A 7 9.46 -12.60 31.58
CA SER A 7 8.58 -12.17 32.65
C SER A 7 7.16 -12.02 32.11
N ALA A 8 6.20 -12.73 32.70
CA ALA A 8 4.76 -12.59 32.45
C ALA A 8 4.23 -11.26 33.02
N GLY A 9 4.86 -10.14 32.64
CA GLY A 9 4.35 -8.80 32.85
C GLY A 9 3.33 -8.49 31.77
N LEU A 10 2.26 -7.78 32.13
CA LEU A 10 1.28 -7.27 31.18
C LEU A 10 2.01 -6.32 30.22
N GLU A 11 2.32 -6.81 29.02
CA GLU A 11 2.95 -6.03 27.98
C GLU A 11 2.05 -4.85 27.59
N ARG A 12 2.65 -3.66 27.45
CA ARG A 12 1.89 -2.46 27.10
C ARG A 12 1.39 -2.54 25.66
N LEU A 13 0.12 -2.19 25.47
CA LEU A 13 -0.53 -2.17 24.17
C LEU A 13 -0.83 -0.73 23.73
N TYR A 14 -0.28 -0.33 22.59
CA TYR A 14 -0.43 1.00 22.03
C TYR A 14 -1.56 1.03 20.98
N PRO A 15 -2.58 1.88 21.14
CA PRO A 15 -3.58 2.10 20.11
C PRO A 15 -2.97 2.88 18.93
N LEU A 16 -3.45 2.62 17.72
CA LEU A 16 -2.94 3.28 16.50
C LEU A 16 -2.98 4.81 16.57
N GLY A 17 -3.95 5.39 17.27
CA GLY A 17 -4.05 6.84 17.43
C GLY A 17 -2.93 7.43 18.31
N GLU A 18 -2.43 6.69 19.30
CA GLU A 18 -1.28 7.11 20.12
C GLU A 18 0.00 7.02 19.30
N LEU A 19 0.17 5.94 18.53
CA LEU A 19 1.32 5.74 17.65
C LEU A 19 1.44 6.86 16.60
N SER A 20 0.33 7.29 16.01
CA SER A 20 0.34 8.42 15.09
C SER A 20 0.74 9.74 15.75
N LYS A 21 0.38 9.96 17.02
CA LYS A 21 0.82 11.14 17.78
C LYS A 21 2.31 11.08 18.14
N MET A 22 2.83 9.87 18.35
CA MET A 22 4.25 9.63 18.61
C MET A 22 5.13 9.69 17.35
N GLY A 23 4.54 9.89 16.16
CA GLY A 23 5.28 10.01 14.90
C GLY A 23 5.57 8.69 14.19
N TYR A 24 5.00 7.56 14.64
CA TYR A 24 5.12 6.25 13.97
C TYR A 24 4.22 6.14 12.71
N GLY A 25 4.07 7.23 11.95
CA GLY A 25 3.26 7.27 10.74
C GLY A 25 1.75 7.44 10.95
N SER A 26 1.04 7.63 9.83
CA SER A 26 -0.40 7.85 9.84
C SER A 26 -1.17 6.59 10.25
N ARG A 27 -2.36 6.78 10.85
CA ARG A 27 -3.24 5.66 11.21
C ARG A 27 -3.55 4.76 10.01
N ARG A 28 -3.77 5.35 8.83
CA ARG A 28 -4.07 4.62 7.59
C ARG A 28 -2.87 3.77 7.16
N THR A 29 -1.66 4.33 7.19
CA THR A 29 -0.42 3.60 6.89
C THR A 29 -0.27 2.40 7.81
N ASN A 30 -0.38 2.60 9.13
CA ASN A 30 -0.23 1.51 10.09
C ASN A 30 -1.32 0.43 9.93
N LEU A 31 -2.54 0.82 9.59
CA LEU A 31 -3.62 -0.12 9.33
C LEU A 31 -3.39 -0.95 8.06
N ASN A 32 -2.84 -0.35 7.00
CA ASN A 32 -2.44 -1.07 5.79
C ASN A 32 -1.34 -2.08 6.11
N ARG A 33 -0.29 -1.67 6.85
CA ARG A 33 0.82 -2.54 7.25
C ARG A 33 0.39 -3.70 8.15
N ILE A 34 -0.64 -3.49 8.98
CA ILE A 34 -1.25 -4.57 9.77
C ILE A 34 -2.01 -5.54 8.86
N ASN A 35 -2.79 -5.01 7.90
CA ASN A 35 -3.58 -5.85 6.99
C ASN A 35 -2.71 -6.62 5.98
N SER A 36 -1.55 -6.07 5.59
CA SER A 36 -0.55 -6.76 4.77
C SER A 36 0.29 -7.77 5.57
N GLY A 37 0.20 -7.74 6.90
CA GLY A 37 0.94 -8.65 7.78
C GLY A 37 2.38 -8.23 8.10
N GLU A 38 2.81 -7.03 7.67
CA GLU A 38 4.14 -6.49 7.96
C GLU A 38 4.35 -6.21 9.45
N ILE A 39 3.29 -5.79 10.16
CA ILE A 39 3.35 -5.43 11.58
C ILE A 39 2.41 -6.32 12.39
N PRO A 40 2.91 -7.02 13.42
CA PRO A 40 2.06 -7.74 14.35
C PRO A 40 1.15 -6.77 15.11
N ALA A 41 -0.14 -7.08 15.14
CA ALA A 41 -1.11 -6.34 15.94
C ALA A 41 -2.06 -7.29 16.67
N VAL A 42 -2.53 -6.84 17.83
CA VAL A 42 -3.54 -7.51 18.63
C VAL A 42 -4.86 -6.76 18.44
N ARG A 43 -5.92 -7.49 18.08
CA ARG A 43 -7.26 -6.95 18.03
C ARG A 43 -7.88 -6.99 19.44
N VAL A 44 -8.23 -5.83 19.98
CA VAL A 44 -8.95 -5.67 21.25
C VAL A 44 -10.29 -5.00 20.94
N GLY A 45 -11.37 -5.79 20.99
CA GLY A 45 -12.70 -5.38 20.52
C GLY A 45 -12.67 -5.00 19.03
N ASN A 46 -13.08 -3.77 18.70
CA ASN A 46 -13.06 -3.27 17.32
C ASN A 46 -11.82 -2.42 16.98
N THR A 47 -10.76 -2.51 17.80
CA THR A 47 -9.55 -1.70 17.60
C THR A 47 -8.30 -2.58 17.56
N TYR A 48 -7.36 -2.20 16.68
CA TYR A 48 -6.02 -2.77 16.67
C TYR A 48 -5.11 -2.02 17.65
N LYS A 49 -4.28 -2.78 18.35
CA LYS A 49 -3.20 -2.29 19.20
C LYS A 49 -1.92 -3.01 18.84
N ILE A 50 -0.79 -2.31 18.96
CA ILE A 50 0.54 -2.87 18.74
C ILE A 50 1.23 -3.04 20.08
N ARG A 51 1.93 -4.16 20.26
CA ARG A 51 2.69 -4.44 21.47
C ARG A 51 3.91 -3.54 21.55
N GLU A 52 4.34 -3.22 22.77
CA GLU A 52 5.55 -2.43 22.97
C GLU A 52 6.79 -3.06 22.30
N SER A 53 6.92 -4.39 22.37
CA SER A 53 8.04 -5.10 21.73
C SER A 53 8.03 -5.04 20.19
N ASP A 54 6.89 -4.75 19.58
CA ASP A 54 6.74 -4.65 18.12
C ASP A 54 6.90 -3.22 17.60
N LEU A 55 7.04 -2.22 18.48
CA LEU A 55 7.28 -0.82 18.07
C LEU A 55 8.50 -0.62 17.17
N PRO A 56 9.64 -1.31 17.37
CA PRO A 56 10.78 -1.18 16.46
C PRO A 56 10.47 -1.54 15.01
N ARG A 57 9.44 -2.36 14.73
CA ARG A 57 9.02 -2.71 13.36
C ARG A 57 8.31 -1.56 12.66
N LEU A 58 7.78 -0.60 13.41
CA LEU A 58 7.15 0.61 12.86
C LEU A 58 8.20 1.63 12.38
N ALA A 59 9.34 1.69 13.07
CA ALA A 59 10.41 2.63 12.79
C ALA A 59 11.43 1.99 11.84
N GLU A 60 11.27 2.21 10.54
CA GLU A 60 12.35 1.89 9.60
C GLU A 60 13.51 2.89 9.80
N PRO A 61 14.74 2.41 10.02
CA PRO A 61 15.89 3.31 10.09
C PRO A 61 16.07 4.00 8.74
N ALA A 62 16.03 5.34 8.75
CA ALA A 62 16.34 6.16 7.58
C ALA A 62 17.78 5.86 7.13
N GLY A 63 17.95 4.98 6.15
CA GLY A 63 19.26 4.52 5.66
C GLY A 63 19.42 3.01 5.54
N ALA A 64 18.50 2.19 6.09
CA ALA A 64 18.33 0.86 5.53
C ALA A 64 17.72 1.09 4.15
N ALA A 65 18.54 0.95 3.11
CA ALA A 65 18.03 0.81 1.76
C ALA A 65 16.85 -0.14 1.86
N ALA A 66 15.67 0.35 1.49
CA ALA A 66 14.53 -0.50 1.25
C ALA A 66 15.12 -1.69 0.49
N THR A 67 15.04 -2.89 1.07
CA THR A 67 15.05 -4.06 0.18
C THR A 67 13.96 -3.69 -0.80
N PRO A 68 14.25 -3.55 -2.10
CA PRO A 68 13.17 -3.33 -3.03
C PRO A 68 12.31 -4.60 -2.86
N GLU A 69 11.22 -4.50 -2.08
CA GLU A 69 9.97 -5.08 -2.54
C GLU A 69 9.94 -4.69 -4.00
N PRO A 70 9.73 -5.64 -4.92
CA PRO A 70 9.69 -5.29 -6.32
C PRO A 70 8.61 -4.22 -6.42
N GLU A 71 9.04 -2.95 -6.47
CA GLU A 71 8.35 -1.90 -7.17
C GLU A 71 7.95 -2.62 -8.42
N THR A 72 6.65 -2.86 -8.57
CA THR A 72 6.13 -3.51 -9.76
C THR A 72 6.58 -2.59 -10.86
N ALA A 73 7.76 -2.85 -11.41
CA ALA A 73 8.32 -2.15 -12.53
C ALA A 73 7.23 -2.38 -13.54
N VAL A 74 6.46 -1.32 -13.79
CA VAL A 74 5.33 -1.40 -14.69
C VAL A 74 6.01 -1.77 -15.99
N ASP A 75 5.85 -3.04 -16.36
CA ASP A 75 6.43 -3.57 -17.57
C ASP A 75 5.74 -2.78 -18.68
N VAL A 76 6.47 -1.78 -19.20
CA VAL A 76 5.96 -0.83 -20.17
C VAL A 76 5.59 -1.59 -21.45
N ASP A 77 6.26 -2.70 -21.73
CA ASP A 77 5.95 -3.58 -22.85
C ASP A 77 4.66 -4.35 -22.59
N ALA A 78 4.43 -4.85 -21.37
CA ALA A 78 3.16 -5.48 -20.99
C ALA A 78 1.99 -4.48 -21.04
N LEU A 79 2.21 -3.23 -20.59
CA LEU A 79 1.21 -2.17 -20.67
C LEU A 79 0.91 -1.78 -22.13
N ALA A 80 1.94 -1.67 -22.98
CA ALA A 80 1.79 -1.41 -24.40
C ALA A 80 1.03 -2.54 -25.11
N ALA A 81 1.31 -3.80 -24.77
CA ALA A 81 0.59 -4.96 -25.29
C ALA A 81 -0.90 -4.95 -24.88
N LEU A 82 -1.20 -4.58 -23.63
CA LEU A 82 -2.57 -4.43 -23.15
C LEU A 82 -3.30 -3.30 -23.89
N ALA A 83 -2.65 -2.14 -24.06
CA ALA A 83 -3.21 -1.02 -24.80
C ALA A 83 -3.49 -1.39 -26.27
N ALA A 84 -2.57 -2.08 -26.93
CA ALA A 84 -2.77 -2.57 -28.29
C ALA A 84 -3.96 -3.53 -28.40
N LYS A 85 -4.15 -4.42 -27.42
CA LYS A 85 -5.29 -5.33 -27.36
C LYS A 85 -6.62 -4.56 -27.22
N VAL A 86 -6.69 -3.58 -26.32
CA VAL A 86 -7.88 -2.73 -26.16
C VAL A 86 -8.17 -1.98 -27.45
N VAL A 87 -7.16 -1.37 -28.07
CA VAL A 87 -7.31 -0.64 -29.32
C VAL A 87 -7.78 -1.54 -30.46
N SER A 88 -7.26 -2.77 -30.54
CA SER A 88 -7.65 -3.73 -31.56
C SER A 88 -9.10 -4.19 -31.46
N SER A 89 -9.70 -4.11 -30.26
CA SER A 89 -11.09 -4.48 -30.02
C SER A 89 -12.09 -3.35 -30.31
N TRP A 90 -11.62 -2.14 -30.61
CA TRP A 90 -12.53 -1.04 -30.93
C TRP A 90 -13.17 -1.19 -32.32
N PRO A 91 -14.46 -0.85 -32.45
CA PRO A 91 -15.11 -0.83 -33.75
C PRO A 91 -14.45 0.23 -34.63
N ARG A 92 -14.21 -0.12 -35.90
CA ARG A 92 -13.70 0.83 -36.88
C ARG A 92 -14.74 1.93 -37.08
N LEU A 93 -14.34 3.18 -36.88
CA LEU A 93 -15.18 4.32 -37.18
C LEU A 93 -15.34 4.44 -38.69
N SER A 94 -16.56 4.66 -39.16
CA SER A 94 -16.79 5.09 -40.54
C SER A 94 -16.21 6.49 -40.77
N GLU A 95 -15.90 6.81 -42.03
CA GLU A 95 -15.43 8.15 -42.43
C GLU A 95 -16.39 9.26 -41.94
N GLU A 96 -17.71 9.03 -42.03
CA GLU A 96 -18.73 9.95 -41.53
C GLU A 96 -18.64 10.17 -40.01
N ARG A 97 -18.49 9.10 -39.23
CA ARG A 97 -18.40 9.19 -37.76
C ARG A 97 -17.10 9.83 -37.31
N ARG A 98 -16.02 9.61 -38.06
CA ARG A 98 -14.72 10.27 -37.86
C ARG A 98 -14.82 11.78 -38.11
N ALA A 99 -15.50 12.20 -39.18
CA ALA A 99 -15.73 13.60 -39.49
C ALA A 99 -16.67 14.31 -38.49
N GLU A 100 -17.65 13.60 -37.95
CA GLU A 100 -18.52 14.09 -36.87
C GLU A 100 -17.72 14.33 -35.57
N LEU A 101 -16.91 13.35 -35.15
CA LEU A 101 -16.04 13.48 -33.97
C LEU A 101 -15.01 14.60 -34.12
N GLY A 102 -14.42 14.78 -35.31
CA GLY A 102 -13.49 15.87 -35.59
C GLY A 102 -14.12 17.26 -35.37
N ARG A 103 -15.40 17.43 -35.72
CA ARG A 103 -16.13 18.68 -35.48
C ARG A 103 -16.41 18.92 -34.00
N LEU A 104 -16.76 17.88 -33.24
CA LEU A 104 -17.04 18.00 -31.81
C LEU A 104 -15.79 18.35 -30.99
N LEU A 105 -14.63 17.78 -31.34
CA LEU A 105 -13.37 18.03 -30.63
C LEU A 105 -12.72 19.37 -30.99
N ALA A 106 -12.96 19.90 -32.20
CA ALA A 106 -12.46 21.21 -32.61
C ALA A 106 -13.25 22.41 -32.02
N THR A 107 -14.32 22.14 -31.28
CA THR A 107 -15.18 23.17 -30.67
C THR A 107 -14.83 23.43 -29.18
N THR A 108 -13.67 22.95 -28.71
CA THR A 108 -13.11 23.26 -27.37
C THR A 108 -11.86 24.10 -27.52
#